data_AF-A0A1T4YG63-F1
#
_entry.id   AF-A0A1T4YG63-F1
#
_cell.length_a   1.000
_cell.length_b   1.000
_cell.length_c   1.000
_cell.angle_alpha   90.00
_cell.angle_beta   90.00
_cell.angle_gamma   90.00
#
_symmetry.space_group_name_H-M   'P 1'
#
loop_
_entity.id
_entity.type
_entity.pdbx_description
1 polymer ?
#
loop_
_entity_poly.entity_id
_entity_poly.type
_entity_poly.pdbx_seq_one_letter_code
_entity_poly.pdbx_strand_id
1 'polypeptide(L)'
;MSRSVSDSNAPKSYTGTWIATLLLIVAFVAGLMVFPPLFEKPTEEASSMVLFVGRFHPILLHLPVGALIVLCAMELGCLTRSGEEKLGPAALLTLWVGAAGAVVAVLAGIMLSREGGYEGGNFTLHQMLALVGTAGVLLALVVRIIGMGQGSFELLYAYRAIFFLSFGVMGLGAHFGGNMSHGNKFLTEHAPEPIKSQMTSMEKWMLSFVEKPKVTPPAIVQDSASPEPVTNAPQTPTVLPTGSPSAPLGGLTTSGEKLVFQNIILPILEAKCNKCHNEEKSKGDLRMDTYELAIQGGESGINFVAGKPAESLSIQRIELPIDDDEHMPPDGKDQLTTEEAALIRWWVQSGASNTQKVAEAQFPSETQATVAALLKGQP
;
A
#
# COMPACT_ATOMS: atom_id res chain seq x y z
N MET A 1 30.82 -65.91 -3.08
CA MET A 1 30.93 -64.44 -3.21
C MET A 1 29.94 -63.80 -2.26
N SER A 2 30.38 -63.49 -1.03
CA SER A 2 29.60 -62.74 -0.06
C SER A 2 29.52 -61.28 -0.52
N ARG A 3 28.32 -60.81 -0.92
CA ARG A 3 28.07 -59.38 -1.05
C ARG A 3 28.24 -58.77 0.34
N SER A 4 29.28 -57.96 0.51
CA SER A 4 29.42 -57.08 1.66
C SER A 4 28.18 -56.19 1.69
N VAL A 5 27.33 -56.36 2.70
CA VAL A 5 26.37 -55.36 3.13
C VAL A 5 27.21 -54.17 3.56
N SER A 6 27.42 -53.22 2.64
CA SER A 6 28.07 -51.96 2.97
C SER A 6 27.20 -51.25 4.00
N ASP A 7 27.76 -50.97 5.16
CA ASP A 7 27.16 -50.17 6.22
C ASP A 7 26.48 -48.92 5.64
N SER A 8 25.15 -48.99 5.51
CA SER A 8 24.30 -47.89 5.03
C SER A 8 23.89 -46.94 6.16
N ASN A 9 24.51 -47.04 7.34
CA ASN A 9 24.15 -46.33 8.56
C ASN A 9 25.14 -45.23 8.96
N ALA A 10 26.10 -44.87 8.12
CA ALA A 10 26.91 -43.68 8.37
C ALA A 10 26.02 -42.43 8.35
N PRO A 11 26.03 -41.59 9.40
CA PRO A 11 25.21 -40.38 9.42
C PRO A 11 25.59 -39.49 8.23
N LYS A 12 24.59 -39.12 7.42
CA LYS A 12 24.80 -38.20 6.30
C LYS A 12 25.27 -36.86 6.85
N SER A 13 26.47 -36.44 6.48
CA SER A 13 27.00 -35.14 6.90
C SER A 13 26.31 -34.02 6.12
N TYR A 14 25.53 -33.20 6.83
CA TYR A 14 24.89 -32.00 6.31
C TYR A 14 25.69 -30.73 6.60
N THR A 15 26.99 -30.84 6.88
CA THR A 15 27.83 -29.69 7.31
C THR A 15 27.79 -28.52 6.31
N GLY A 16 27.88 -28.80 5.00
CA GLY A 16 27.80 -27.75 3.98
C GLY A 16 26.43 -27.05 3.98
N THR A 17 25.34 -27.82 4.07
CA THR A 17 23.98 -27.29 4.17
C THR A 17 23.82 -26.42 5.42
N TRP A 18 24.34 -26.86 6.57
CA TRP A 18 24.31 -26.10 7.82
C TRP A 18 25.05 -24.77 7.72
N ILE A 19 26.27 -24.78 7.18
CA ILE A 19 27.06 -23.55 7.00
C ILE A 19 26.30 -22.57 6.11
N ALA A 20 25.76 -23.05 4.99
CA ALA A 20 24.94 -22.21 4.13
C ALA A 20 23.74 -21.64 4.91
N THR A 21 23.05 -22.44 5.74
CA THR A 21 21.81 -22.02 6.40
C THR A 21 22.09 -20.94 7.43
N LEU A 22 23.20 -21.09 8.16
CA LEU A 22 23.68 -20.07 9.08
C LEU A 22 24.02 -18.78 8.34
N LEU A 23 24.72 -18.85 7.21
CA LEU A 23 25.01 -17.66 6.39
C LEU A 23 23.73 -16.98 5.88
N LEU A 24 22.72 -17.75 5.46
CA LEU A 24 21.43 -17.20 5.02
C LEU A 24 20.70 -16.48 6.16
N ILE A 25 20.65 -17.09 7.36
CA ILE A 25 20.02 -16.48 8.54
C ILE A 25 20.76 -15.21 8.94
N VAL A 26 22.10 -15.24 8.97
CA VAL A 26 22.93 -14.07 9.26
C VAL A 26 22.69 -12.96 8.23
N ALA A 27 22.62 -13.30 6.94
CA ALA A 27 22.32 -12.32 5.89
C ALA A 27 20.93 -11.71 6.05
N PHE A 28 19.92 -12.50 6.41
CA PHE A 28 18.57 -12.00 6.69
C PHE A 28 18.56 -11.04 7.88
N VAL A 29 19.15 -11.43 9.02
CA VAL A 29 19.21 -10.60 10.22
C VAL A 29 20.00 -9.32 9.97
N ALA A 30 21.17 -9.42 9.33
CA ALA A 30 21.97 -8.25 8.97
C ALA A 30 21.21 -7.33 8.01
N GLY A 31 20.50 -7.89 7.03
CA GLY A 31 19.63 -7.14 6.11
C GLY A 31 18.54 -6.36 6.85
N LEU A 32 17.87 -6.98 7.83
CA LEU A 32 16.88 -6.30 8.67
C LEU A 32 17.47 -5.24 9.59
N MET A 33 18.73 -5.38 10.01
CA MET A 33 19.42 -4.34 10.79
C MET A 33 19.79 -3.13 9.92
N VAL A 34 20.23 -3.36 8.68
CA VAL A 34 20.57 -2.29 7.73
C VAL A 34 19.31 -1.60 7.20
N PHE A 35 18.29 -2.39 6.87
CA PHE A 35 17.00 -1.95 6.37
C PHE A 35 15.89 -2.41 7.32
N PRO A 36 15.68 -1.69 8.44
CA PRO A 36 14.58 -2.03 9.34
C PRO A 36 13.23 -1.85 8.62
N PRO A 37 12.25 -2.72 8.91
CA PRO A 37 10.91 -2.58 8.37
C PRO A 37 10.28 -1.26 8.84
N LEU A 38 9.79 -0.47 7.90
CA LEU A 38 9.07 0.78 8.18
C LEU A 38 7.58 0.53 8.00
N PHE A 39 6.79 0.85 9.03
CA PHE A 39 5.33 0.72 9.01
C PHE A 39 4.63 2.09 8.86
N GLU A 40 5.42 3.16 8.83
CA GLU A 40 4.99 4.54 8.68
C GLU A 40 5.74 5.18 7.50
N LYS A 41 5.28 6.36 7.06
CA LYS A 41 5.89 7.09 5.95
C LYS A 41 7.39 7.30 6.17
N PRO A 42 8.24 7.06 5.17
CA PRO A 42 9.65 7.43 5.25
C PRO A 42 9.79 8.94 5.53
N THR A 43 10.56 9.29 6.57
CA THR A 43 10.84 10.69 6.93
C THR A 43 11.99 11.29 6.15
N GLU A 44 12.82 10.44 5.53
CA GLU A 44 13.98 10.81 4.74
C GLU A 44 13.89 10.19 3.35
N GLU A 45 14.40 10.92 2.35
CA GLU A 45 14.48 10.42 0.98
C GLU A 45 15.50 9.27 0.89
N ALA A 46 15.07 8.13 0.35
CA ALA A 46 15.94 6.99 0.13
C ALA A 46 16.84 7.20 -1.09
N SER A 47 18.04 6.60 -1.06
CA SER A 47 18.96 6.66 -2.21
C SER A 47 18.35 6.03 -3.47
N SER A 48 18.69 6.55 -4.64
CA SER A 48 18.19 6.05 -5.94
C SER A 48 18.48 4.57 -6.16
N MET A 49 19.62 4.06 -5.66
CA MET A 49 19.96 2.64 -5.74
C MET A 49 19.02 1.77 -4.90
N VAL A 50 18.63 2.24 -3.71
CA VAL A 50 17.69 1.51 -2.84
C VAL A 50 16.33 1.39 -3.52
N LEU A 51 15.83 2.49 -4.08
CA LEU A 51 14.56 2.51 -4.81
C LEU A 51 14.63 1.62 -6.06
N PHE A 52 15.73 1.70 -6.82
CA PHE A 52 15.94 0.86 -8.01
C PHE A 52 15.90 -0.63 -7.68
N VAL A 53 16.62 -1.07 -6.64
CA VAL A 53 16.63 -2.47 -6.22
C VAL A 53 15.27 -2.89 -5.65
N GLY A 54 14.61 -2.03 -4.87
CA GLY A 54 13.30 -2.31 -4.29
C GLY A 54 12.24 -2.66 -5.36
N ARG A 55 12.27 -1.98 -6.52
CA ARG A 55 11.35 -2.25 -7.64
C ARG A 55 11.46 -3.66 -8.24
N PHE A 56 12.50 -4.43 -7.92
CA PHE A 56 12.59 -5.84 -8.30
C PHE A 56 11.78 -6.77 -7.39
N HIS A 57 11.21 -6.30 -6.28
CA HIS A 57 10.41 -7.12 -5.37
C HIS A 57 9.35 -7.98 -6.08
N PRO A 58 8.53 -7.46 -7.01
CA PRO A 58 7.55 -8.27 -7.75
C PRO A 58 8.19 -9.37 -8.61
N ILE A 59 9.40 -9.17 -9.13
CA ILE A 59 10.10 -10.21 -9.91
C ILE A 59 10.69 -11.26 -8.97
N LEU A 60 11.32 -10.80 -7.90
CA LEU A 60 12.02 -11.66 -6.93
C LEU A 60 11.06 -12.53 -6.12
N LEU A 61 9.80 -12.12 -5.91
CA LEU A 61 8.81 -12.93 -5.19
C LEU A 61 8.36 -14.18 -5.96
N HIS A 62 8.51 -14.23 -7.29
CA HIS A 62 8.06 -15.38 -8.08
C HIS A 62 8.90 -16.63 -7.79
N LEU A 63 10.18 -16.45 -7.49
CA LEU A 63 11.10 -17.54 -7.17
C LEU A 63 10.69 -18.30 -5.90
N PRO A 64 10.54 -17.67 -4.71
CA PRO A 64 10.12 -18.37 -3.51
C PRO A 64 8.69 -18.90 -3.60
N VAL A 65 7.77 -18.16 -4.21
CA VAL A 65 6.37 -18.62 -4.36
C VAL A 65 6.31 -19.93 -5.14
N GLY A 66 6.96 -19.98 -6.32
CA GLY A 66 7.01 -21.20 -7.12
C GLY A 66 7.70 -22.37 -6.40
N ALA A 67 8.85 -22.11 -5.77
CA ALA A 67 9.59 -23.15 -5.05
C ALA A 67 8.79 -23.72 -3.86
N LEU A 68 8.15 -22.88 -3.05
CA LEU A 68 7.40 -23.33 -1.88
C LEU A 68 6.08 -24.05 -2.25
N ILE A 69 5.44 -23.67 -3.36
CA ILE A 69 4.30 -24.43 -3.91
C ILE A 69 4.73 -25.83 -4.36
N VAL A 70 5.86 -25.95 -5.07
CA VAL A 70 6.41 -27.25 -5.46
C VAL A 70 6.76 -28.07 -4.22
N LEU A 71 7.36 -27.45 -3.20
CA LEU A 71 7.67 -28.12 -1.94
C LEU A 71 6.41 -28.64 -1.23
N CYS A 72 5.31 -27.87 -1.22
CA CYS A 72 4.03 -28.30 -0.67
C CYS A 72 3.57 -29.64 -1.27
N ALA A 73 3.65 -29.79 -2.60
CA ALA A 73 3.33 -31.03 -3.29
C ALA A 73 4.30 -32.18 -2.94
N MET A 74 5.61 -31.88 -2.83
CA MET A 74 6.62 -32.87 -2.46
C MET A 74 6.42 -33.39 -1.02
N GLU A 75 6.05 -32.51 -0.08
CA GLU A 75 5.86 -32.87 1.32
C GLU A 75 4.69 -33.83 1.54
N LEU A 76 3.64 -33.77 0.69
CA LEU A 76 2.58 -34.78 0.70
C LEU A 76 3.13 -36.18 0.40
N GLY A 77 4.10 -36.29 -0.52
CA GLY A 77 4.80 -37.54 -0.81
C GLY A 77 5.73 -37.98 0.33
N CYS A 78 6.39 -37.03 0.98
CA CYS A 78 7.30 -37.25 2.10
C CYS A 78 6.61 -37.71 3.40
N LEU A 79 5.28 -37.66 3.49
CA LEU A 79 4.54 -38.15 4.66
C LEU A 79 4.83 -39.62 4.99
N THR A 80 5.20 -40.42 3.99
CA THR A 80 5.60 -41.82 4.18
C THR A 80 7.12 -41.95 4.29
N ARG A 81 7.59 -42.94 5.04
CA ARG A 81 9.03 -43.25 5.16
C ARG A 81 9.70 -43.47 3.81
N SER A 82 9.06 -44.23 2.91
CA SER A 82 9.60 -44.46 1.56
C SER A 82 9.63 -43.20 0.71
N GLY A 83 8.64 -42.33 0.87
CA GLY A 83 8.60 -41.02 0.21
C GLY A 83 9.72 -40.11 0.69
N GLU A 84 9.93 -40.00 2.01
CA GLU A 84 11.02 -39.21 2.59
C GLU A 84 12.40 -39.71 2.12
N GLU A 85 12.61 -41.03 2.02
CA GLU A 85 13.87 -41.59 1.51
C GLU A 85 14.16 -41.22 0.05
N LYS A 86 13.11 -41.10 -0.79
CA LYS A 86 13.23 -40.81 -2.23
C LYS A 86 13.24 -39.31 -2.54
N LEU A 87 12.34 -38.56 -1.91
CA LEU A 87 12.09 -37.15 -2.21
C LEU A 87 12.75 -36.21 -1.20
N GLY A 88 13.15 -36.69 -0.03
CA GLY A 88 13.67 -35.87 1.07
C GLY A 88 14.84 -34.95 0.71
N PRO A 89 15.86 -35.41 -0.04
CA PRO A 89 16.95 -34.55 -0.51
C PRO A 89 16.48 -33.46 -1.48
N ALA A 90 15.56 -33.80 -2.39
CA ALA A 90 15.01 -32.85 -3.33
C ALA A 90 14.13 -31.82 -2.61
N ALA A 91 13.31 -32.26 -1.64
CA ALA A 91 12.49 -31.38 -0.81
C ALA A 91 13.35 -30.43 0.03
N LEU A 92 14.49 -30.90 0.55
CA LEU A 92 15.46 -30.04 1.23
C LEU A 92 16.03 -28.95 0.30
N LEU A 93 16.42 -29.32 -0.94
CA LEU A 93 16.90 -28.35 -1.93
C LEU A 93 15.82 -27.32 -2.27
N THR A 94 14.58 -27.76 -2.52
CA THR A 94 13.46 -26.89 -2.84
C THR A 94 13.14 -25.94 -1.69
N LEU A 95 13.13 -26.43 -0.44
CA LEU A 95 12.98 -25.60 0.76
C LEU A 95 14.09 -24.55 0.86
N TRP A 96 15.31 -24.92 0.53
CA TRP A 96 16.44 -24.02 0.51
C TRP A 96 16.29 -22.89 -0.51
N VAL A 97 15.97 -23.24 -1.76
CA VAL A 97 15.72 -22.26 -2.83
C VAL A 97 14.56 -21.34 -2.45
N GLY A 98 13.48 -21.90 -1.89
CA GLY A 98 12.34 -21.14 -1.40
C GLY A 98 12.72 -20.18 -0.26
N ALA A 99 13.48 -20.65 0.73
CA ALA A 99 13.94 -19.83 1.86
C ALA A 99 14.85 -18.68 1.41
N ALA A 100 15.83 -18.97 0.54
CA ALA A 100 16.74 -17.97 0.01
C ALA A 100 15.99 -16.93 -0.84
N GLY A 101 15.07 -17.37 -1.71
CA GLY A 101 14.20 -16.48 -2.47
C GLY A 101 13.34 -15.60 -1.57
N ALA A 102 12.80 -16.14 -0.48
CA ALA A 102 11.93 -15.40 0.45
C ALA A 102 12.71 -14.30 1.19
N VAL A 103 13.93 -14.61 1.65
CA VAL A 103 14.84 -13.61 2.25
C VAL A 103 15.10 -12.46 1.28
N VAL A 104 15.46 -12.78 0.03
CA VAL A 104 15.74 -11.76 -0.99
C VAL A 104 14.48 -10.93 -1.30
N ALA A 105 13.32 -11.58 -1.45
CA ALA A 105 12.05 -10.90 -1.72
C ALA A 105 11.64 -9.97 -0.57
N VAL A 106 11.77 -10.40 0.70
CA VAL A 106 11.45 -9.57 1.87
C VAL A 106 12.38 -8.35 1.95
N LEU A 107 13.69 -8.54 1.78
CA LEU A 107 14.62 -7.41 1.82
C LEU A 107 14.34 -6.42 0.68
N ALA A 108 14.08 -6.91 -0.54
CA ALA A 108 13.67 -6.05 -1.65
C ALA A 108 12.33 -5.34 -1.36
N GLY A 109 11.38 -6.00 -0.71
CA GLY A 109 10.09 -5.41 -0.32
C GLY A 109 10.25 -4.28 0.71
N ILE A 110 11.14 -4.45 1.70
CA ILE A 110 11.47 -3.39 2.67
C ILE A 110 12.19 -2.22 2.00
N MET A 111 12.99 -2.47 0.97
CA MET A 111 13.59 -1.40 0.16
C MET A 111 12.54 -0.68 -0.69
N LEU A 112 11.56 -1.41 -1.23
CA LEU A 112 10.44 -0.85 -2.00
C LEU A 112 9.54 0.04 -1.15
N SER A 113 9.28 -0.32 0.12
CA SER A 113 8.48 0.52 1.01
C SER A 113 9.09 1.91 1.28
N ARG A 114 10.37 2.10 0.96
CA ARG A 114 11.05 3.40 1.04
C ARG A 114 10.68 4.36 -0.09
N GLU A 115 10.02 3.90 -1.15
CA GLU A 115 9.50 4.77 -2.23
C GLU A 115 8.38 5.69 -1.72
N GLY A 116 7.76 5.36 -0.57
CA GLY A 116 6.59 6.05 -0.07
C GLY A 116 5.31 5.60 -0.77
N GLY A 117 4.14 5.99 -0.23
CA GLY A 117 2.84 5.60 -0.79
C GLY A 117 2.31 4.24 -0.33
N TYR A 118 3.01 3.55 0.58
CA TYR A 118 2.54 2.32 1.23
C TYR A 118 2.24 2.60 2.70
N GLU A 119 0.96 2.77 3.04
CA GLU A 119 0.49 3.05 4.40
C GLU A 119 -0.81 2.28 4.72
N GLY A 120 -1.15 2.19 6.00
CA GLY A 120 -2.41 1.59 6.46
C GLY A 120 -2.32 0.11 6.87
N GLY A 121 -3.47 -0.44 7.24
CA GLY A 121 -3.59 -1.78 7.83
C GLY A 121 -3.14 -2.89 6.87
N ASN A 122 -3.54 -2.83 5.60
CA ASN A 122 -3.16 -3.83 4.58
C ASN A 122 -1.64 -3.89 4.37
N PHE A 123 -0.98 -2.74 4.28
CA PHE A 123 0.47 -2.67 4.16
C PHE A 123 1.17 -3.23 5.40
N THR A 124 0.72 -2.82 6.58
CA THR A 124 1.28 -3.29 7.86
C THR A 124 1.14 -4.81 8.00
N LEU A 125 -0.03 -5.37 7.67
CA LEU A 125 -0.24 -6.81 7.66
C LEU A 125 0.62 -7.51 6.63
N HIS A 126 0.67 -7.02 5.39
CA HIS A 126 1.48 -7.62 4.34
C HIS A 126 2.96 -7.73 4.78
N GLN A 127 3.52 -6.62 5.28
CA GLN A 127 4.90 -6.58 5.74
C GLN A 127 5.13 -7.51 6.95
N MET A 128 4.23 -7.51 7.94
CA MET A 128 4.33 -8.38 9.11
C MET A 128 4.24 -9.87 8.73
N LEU A 129 3.26 -10.25 7.92
CA LEU A 129 3.04 -11.63 7.48
C LEU A 129 4.21 -12.12 6.63
N ALA A 130 4.79 -11.27 5.78
CA ALA A 130 5.98 -11.62 5.02
C ALA A 130 7.21 -11.88 5.93
N LEU A 131 7.41 -11.05 6.96
CA LEU A 131 8.48 -11.23 7.95
C LEU A 131 8.30 -12.51 8.78
N VAL A 132 7.12 -12.70 9.36
CA VAL A 132 6.79 -13.87 10.18
C VAL A 132 6.84 -15.15 9.33
N GLY A 133 6.28 -15.13 8.12
CA GLY A 133 6.31 -16.24 7.20
C GLY A 133 7.73 -16.64 6.81
N THR A 134 8.59 -15.66 6.49
CA THR A 134 10.00 -15.92 6.14
C THR A 134 10.79 -16.47 7.34
N ALA A 135 10.61 -15.90 8.53
CA ALA A 135 11.23 -16.42 9.75
C ALA A 135 10.79 -17.87 10.04
N GLY A 136 9.50 -18.17 9.84
CA GLY A 136 8.95 -19.51 9.98
C GLY A 136 9.51 -20.51 8.95
N VAL A 137 9.68 -20.11 7.69
CA VAL A 137 10.34 -20.94 6.67
C VAL A 137 11.81 -21.20 7.00
N LEU A 138 12.54 -20.21 7.51
CA LEU A 138 13.94 -20.39 7.98
C LEU A 138 14.00 -21.35 9.18
N LEU A 139 13.06 -21.24 10.13
CA LEU A 139 12.94 -22.18 11.24
C LEU A 139 12.63 -23.60 10.74
N ALA A 140 11.71 -23.74 9.80
CA ALA A 140 11.38 -25.02 9.18
C ALA A 140 12.62 -25.65 8.52
N LEU A 141 13.42 -24.85 7.81
CA LEU A 141 14.68 -25.30 7.21
C LEU A 141 15.66 -25.84 8.26
N VAL A 142 15.85 -25.13 9.37
CA VAL A 142 16.70 -25.58 10.49
C VAL A 142 16.19 -26.90 11.06
N VAL A 143 14.90 -26.98 11.41
CA VAL A 143 14.30 -28.18 12.01
C VAL A 143 14.39 -29.38 11.05
N ARG A 144 14.19 -29.16 9.73
CA ARG A 144 14.34 -30.21 8.72
C ARG A 144 15.76 -30.76 8.69
N ILE A 145 16.78 -29.90 8.68
CA ILE A 145 18.18 -30.35 8.64
C ILE A 145 18.52 -31.15 9.91
N ILE A 146 18.06 -30.72 11.09
CA ILE A 146 18.23 -31.48 12.34
C ILE A 146 17.52 -32.84 12.22
N GLY A 147 16.26 -32.85 11.78
CA GLY A 147 15.46 -34.07 11.64
C GLY A 147 16.08 -35.08 10.67
N MET A 148 16.57 -34.61 9.52
CA MET A 148 17.28 -35.46 8.56
C MET A 148 18.65 -35.93 9.07
N GLY A 149 19.37 -35.10 9.83
CA GLY A 149 20.66 -35.46 10.43
C GLY A 149 20.54 -36.51 11.54
N GLN A 150 19.46 -36.44 12.32
CA GLN A 150 19.17 -37.38 13.41
C GLN A 150 18.34 -38.60 12.96
N GLY A 151 17.80 -38.59 11.73
CA GLY A 151 16.85 -39.61 11.27
C GLY A 151 15.54 -39.62 12.07
N SER A 152 15.18 -38.50 12.69
CA SER A 152 14.03 -38.38 13.60
C SER A 152 12.77 -37.98 12.86
N PHE A 153 11.80 -38.89 12.77
CA PHE A 153 10.50 -38.62 12.15
C PHE A 153 9.67 -37.59 12.93
N GLU A 154 9.81 -37.53 14.25
CA GLU A 154 9.13 -36.53 15.08
C GLU A 154 9.56 -35.11 14.71
N LEU A 155 10.87 -34.90 14.50
CA LEU A 155 11.38 -33.60 14.03
C LEU A 155 10.93 -33.30 12.61
N LEU A 156 10.78 -34.31 11.74
CA LEU A 156 10.23 -34.11 10.40
C LEU A 156 8.74 -33.73 10.44
N TYR A 157 7.94 -34.30 11.33
CA TYR A 157 6.56 -33.86 11.53
C TYR A 157 6.49 -32.44 12.09
N ALA A 158 7.34 -32.10 13.06
CA ALA A 158 7.44 -30.74 13.59
C ALA A 158 7.84 -29.74 12.50
N TYR A 159 8.83 -30.06 11.68
CA TYR A 159 9.21 -29.28 10.50
C TYR A 159 8.01 -29.04 9.58
N ARG A 160 7.26 -30.09 9.23
CA ARG A 160 6.10 -29.97 8.33
C ARG A 160 5.03 -29.05 8.91
N ALA A 161 4.72 -29.20 10.20
CA ALA A 161 3.77 -28.32 10.87
C ALA A 161 4.21 -26.86 10.79
N ILE A 162 5.48 -26.58 11.09
CA ILE A 162 6.05 -25.22 10.99
C ILE A 162 6.00 -24.72 9.54
N PHE A 163 6.39 -25.55 8.56
CA PHE A 163 6.38 -25.20 7.15
C PHE A 163 4.98 -24.86 6.64
N PHE A 164 3.98 -25.74 6.86
CA PHE A 164 2.62 -25.51 6.38
C PHE A 164 1.97 -24.29 7.05
N LEU A 165 2.22 -24.08 8.35
CA LEU A 165 1.78 -22.87 9.04
C LEU A 165 2.41 -21.62 8.41
N SER A 166 3.72 -21.64 8.19
CA SER A 166 4.45 -20.51 7.60
C SER A 166 4.02 -20.24 6.16
N PHE A 167 3.81 -21.28 5.36
CA PHE A 167 3.29 -21.18 4.00
C PHE A 167 1.88 -20.57 3.98
N GLY A 168 1.01 -20.96 4.91
CA GLY A 168 -0.31 -20.35 5.09
C GLY A 168 -0.21 -18.86 5.45
N VAL A 169 0.67 -18.49 6.38
CA VAL A 169 0.96 -17.08 6.74
C VAL A 169 1.44 -16.28 5.52
N MET A 170 2.33 -16.86 4.71
CA MET A 170 2.79 -16.23 3.47
C MET A 170 1.66 -16.10 2.43
N GLY A 171 0.76 -17.08 2.35
CA GLY A 171 -0.44 -17.01 1.51
C GLY A 171 -1.37 -15.85 1.91
N LEU A 172 -1.56 -15.64 3.21
CA LEU A 172 -2.28 -14.47 3.72
C LEU A 172 -1.53 -13.18 3.39
N GLY A 173 -0.20 -13.15 3.53
CA GLY A 173 0.63 -12.02 3.11
C GLY A 173 0.46 -11.71 1.61
N ALA A 174 0.43 -12.73 0.75
CA ALA A 174 0.20 -12.60 -0.68
C ALA A 174 -1.19 -12.03 -1.01
N HIS A 175 -2.22 -12.43 -0.25
CA HIS A 175 -3.57 -11.85 -0.35
C HIS A 175 -3.55 -10.33 -0.08
N PHE A 176 -2.97 -9.89 1.03
CA PHE A 176 -2.85 -8.45 1.33
C PHE A 176 -1.94 -7.70 0.35
N GLY A 177 -0.94 -8.37 -0.22
CA GLY A 177 -0.13 -7.83 -1.32
C GLY A 177 -0.94 -7.60 -2.60
N GLY A 178 -1.82 -8.54 -2.91
CA GLY A 178 -2.81 -8.44 -3.99
C GLY A 178 -3.76 -7.26 -3.77
N ASN A 179 -4.27 -7.08 -2.55
CA ASN A 179 -5.18 -5.99 -2.20
C ASN A 179 -4.53 -4.61 -2.40
N MET A 180 -3.24 -4.46 -2.07
CA MET A 180 -2.52 -3.19 -2.32
C MET A 180 -2.33 -2.91 -3.81
N SER A 181 -2.21 -3.93 -4.65
CA SER A 181 -1.89 -3.77 -6.08
C SER A 181 -3.12 -3.72 -6.98
N HIS A 182 -4.21 -4.39 -6.59
CA HIS A 182 -5.41 -4.58 -7.41
C HIS A 182 -6.72 -4.15 -6.71
N GLY A 183 -6.64 -3.65 -5.47
CA GLY A 183 -7.79 -3.22 -4.68
C GLY A 183 -8.32 -4.28 -3.70
N ASN A 184 -9.00 -3.81 -2.65
CA ASN A 184 -9.35 -4.60 -1.45
C ASN A 184 -10.36 -5.74 -1.69
N LYS A 185 -10.99 -5.82 -2.86
CA LYS A 185 -11.97 -6.85 -3.22
C LYS A 185 -11.47 -7.83 -4.26
N PHE A 186 -10.20 -7.76 -4.68
CA PHE A 186 -9.70 -8.50 -5.83
C PHE A 186 -10.00 -10.00 -5.79
N LEU A 187 -9.81 -10.68 -4.64
CA LEU A 187 -10.17 -12.10 -4.50
C LEU A 187 -11.62 -12.35 -4.11
N THR A 188 -12.30 -11.37 -3.50
CA THR A 188 -13.65 -11.54 -2.93
C THR A 188 -14.77 -11.09 -3.86
N GLU A 189 -14.45 -10.35 -4.92
CA GLU A 189 -15.41 -9.81 -5.89
C GLU A 189 -16.23 -10.92 -6.55
N HIS A 190 -15.54 -11.97 -7.00
CA HIS A 190 -16.15 -13.13 -7.66
C HIS A 190 -16.27 -14.35 -6.75
N ALA A 191 -16.03 -14.21 -5.44
CA ALA A 191 -16.15 -15.31 -4.49
C ALA A 191 -17.63 -15.67 -4.24
N PRO A 192 -17.99 -16.97 -4.15
CA PRO A 192 -19.30 -17.41 -3.72
C PRO A 192 -19.64 -16.86 -2.32
N GLU A 193 -20.89 -16.50 -2.06
CA GLU A 193 -21.33 -15.87 -0.79
C GLU A 193 -20.85 -16.58 0.50
N PRO A 194 -20.87 -17.93 0.61
CA PRO A 194 -20.33 -18.60 1.79
C PRO A 194 -18.84 -18.34 2.03
N ILE A 195 -18.06 -18.21 0.95
CA ILE A 195 -16.61 -17.99 0.99
C ILE A 195 -16.32 -16.50 1.18
N LYS A 196 -17.05 -15.64 0.47
CA LYS A 196 -16.92 -14.18 0.53
C LYS A 196 -17.10 -13.65 1.95
N SER A 197 -18.17 -14.05 2.63
CA SER A 197 -18.44 -13.63 4.01
C SER A 197 -17.35 -14.05 4.99
N GLN A 198 -16.82 -15.27 4.85
CA GLN A 198 -15.72 -15.77 5.67
C GLN A 198 -14.42 -14.99 5.42
N MET A 199 -14.07 -14.76 4.15
CA MET A 199 -12.86 -14.01 3.78
C MET A 199 -12.93 -12.57 4.31
N THR A 200 -14.04 -11.87 4.11
CA THR A 200 -14.20 -10.50 4.60
C THR A 200 -14.21 -10.43 6.13
N SER A 201 -14.79 -11.42 6.81
CA SER A 201 -14.74 -11.48 8.27
C SER A 201 -13.32 -11.70 8.78
N MET A 202 -12.56 -12.58 8.12
CA MET A 202 -11.16 -12.87 8.45
C MET A 202 -10.29 -11.63 8.20
N GLU A 203 -10.47 -10.93 7.09
CA GLU A 203 -9.77 -9.68 6.76
C GLU A 203 -9.99 -8.62 7.83
N LYS A 204 -11.25 -8.33 8.20
CA LYS A 204 -11.58 -7.37 9.25
C LYS A 204 -10.96 -7.75 10.58
N TRP A 205 -11.02 -9.03 10.94
CA TRP A 205 -10.40 -9.53 12.16
C TRP A 205 -8.89 -9.34 12.13
N MET A 206 -8.22 -9.64 11.02
CA MET A 206 -6.77 -9.43 10.91
C MET A 206 -6.39 -7.95 10.94
N LEU A 207 -7.13 -7.09 10.23
CA LEU A 207 -6.88 -5.65 10.21
C LEU A 207 -7.06 -5.01 11.58
N SER A 208 -7.96 -5.54 12.40
CA SER A 208 -8.15 -5.05 13.78
C SER A 208 -6.90 -5.17 14.67
N PHE A 209 -5.92 -6.01 14.33
CA PHE A 209 -4.66 -6.11 15.09
C PHE A 209 -3.65 -5.00 14.77
N VAL A 210 -3.79 -4.34 13.63
CA VAL A 210 -2.83 -3.35 13.14
C VAL A 210 -3.44 -1.97 12.93
N GLU A 211 -4.75 -1.87 12.70
CA GLU A 211 -5.44 -0.58 12.65
C GLU A 211 -5.57 0.00 14.05
N LYS A 212 -5.14 1.27 14.21
CA LYS A 212 -5.29 1.98 15.48
C LYS A 212 -6.78 2.11 15.81
N PRO A 213 -7.19 1.95 17.09
CA PRO A 213 -8.58 2.06 17.48
C PRO A 213 -9.12 3.43 17.10
N LYS A 214 -10.27 3.44 16.40
CA LYS A 214 -10.98 4.65 15.97
C LYS A 214 -11.22 5.54 17.19
N VAL A 215 -10.51 6.66 17.30
CA VAL A 215 -10.81 7.67 18.33
C VAL A 215 -12.12 8.30 17.90
N THR A 216 -13.21 7.93 18.56
CA THR A 216 -14.48 8.62 18.42
C THR A 216 -14.23 10.09 18.81
N PRO A 217 -14.43 11.07 17.91
CA PRO A 217 -14.49 12.45 18.35
C PRO A 217 -15.59 12.54 19.41
N PRO A 218 -15.39 13.27 20.52
CA PRO A 218 -16.46 13.45 21.49
C PRO A 218 -17.66 14.00 20.74
N ALA A 219 -18.83 13.37 20.97
CA ALA A 219 -20.09 13.75 20.36
C ALA A 219 -20.22 15.27 20.41
N ILE A 220 -20.43 15.89 19.24
CA ILE A 220 -20.79 17.30 19.15
C ILE A 220 -22.09 17.44 19.96
N VAL A 221 -21.95 17.92 21.19
CA VAL A 221 -23.08 18.40 21.97
C VAL A 221 -23.56 19.63 21.22
N GLN A 222 -24.69 19.47 20.53
CA GLN A 222 -25.48 20.59 20.03
C GLN A 222 -25.93 21.41 21.24
N ASP A 223 -25.16 22.41 21.63
CA ASP A 223 -25.65 23.47 22.50
C ASP A 223 -26.18 24.61 21.64
N SER A 224 -27.50 24.58 21.50
CA SER A 224 -28.35 25.69 21.12
C SER A 224 -28.21 26.84 22.12
N ALA A 225 -27.54 27.93 21.74
CA ALA A 225 -27.79 29.27 22.27
C ALA A 225 -27.14 30.35 21.40
N SER A 226 -27.96 31.19 20.76
CA SER A 226 -27.56 32.56 20.38
C SER A 226 -27.14 33.34 21.63
N PRO A 227 -26.28 34.36 21.46
CA PRO A 227 -26.82 35.71 21.57
C PRO A 227 -26.20 36.70 20.56
N GLU A 228 -27.05 37.58 20.02
CA GLU A 228 -26.64 38.90 19.49
C GLU A 228 -26.29 39.88 20.65
N PRO A 229 -26.10 41.19 20.40
CA PRO A 229 -24.95 41.85 19.77
C PRO A 229 -24.33 42.88 20.74
N VAL A 230 -23.05 43.24 20.60
CA VAL A 230 -22.54 44.45 21.29
C VAL A 230 -21.63 45.28 20.39
N THR A 231 -22.12 46.50 20.20
CA THR A 231 -21.55 47.73 19.65
C THR A 231 -20.24 48.17 20.31
N ASN A 232 -19.30 48.70 19.54
CA ASN A 232 -18.83 50.10 19.65
C ASN A 232 -17.67 50.39 18.69
N ALA A 233 -17.86 51.40 17.84
CA ALA A 233 -16.78 52.13 17.16
C ALA A 233 -16.04 53.03 18.17
N PRO A 234 -14.83 53.54 17.82
CA PRO A 234 -14.80 54.92 17.32
C PRO A 234 -13.81 55.20 16.16
N GLN A 235 -14.35 55.89 15.16
CA GLN A 235 -13.86 56.98 14.29
C GLN A 235 -12.35 57.17 13.96
N THR A 236 -12.16 57.25 12.64
CA THR A 236 -11.14 57.79 11.71
C THR A 236 -10.33 59.03 12.13
N PRO A 237 -9.19 59.35 11.44
CA PRO A 237 -9.30 60.22 10.25
C PRO A 237 -8.46 59.84 9.02
N THR A 238 -9.15 60.01 7.89
CA THR A 238 -8.78 60.21 6.50
C THR A 238 -7.45 60.94 6.23
N VAL A 239 -6.63 60.41 5.29
CA VAL A 239 -5.94 61.21 4.25
C VAL A 239 -5.81 60.36 2.98
N LEU A 240 -6.36 60.86 1.86
CA LEU A 240 -5.96 60.50 0.49
C LEU A 240 -5.04 61.62 -0.02
N PRO A 241 -4.12 61.33 -0.95
CA PRO A 241 -4.28 62.02 -2.23
C PRO A 241 -4.01 61.15 -3.46
N THR A 242 -4.64 61.63 -4.53
CA THR A 242 -4.64 61.26 -5.94
C THR A 242 -3.27 61.25 -6.62
N GLY A 243 -3.08 60.33 -7.57
CA GLY A 243 -2.07 60.46 -8.63
C GLY A 243 -1.85 59.18 -9.45
N SER A 244 -2.35 59.15 -10.68
CA SER A 244 -1.82 58.34 -11.80
C SER A 244 -0.99 59.27 -12.70
N PRO A 245 0.13 58.83 -13.31
CA PRO A 245 0.04 58.05 -14.55
C PRO A 245 1.09 56.93 -14.76
N SER A 246 0.64 55.88 -15.45
CA SER A 246 1.30 55.05 -16.50
C SER A 246 2.62 54.27 -16.26
N ALA A 247 2.44 52.93 -16.17
CA ALA A 247 3.32 51.78 -16.53
C ALA A 247 4.62 51.51 -15.73
N PRO A 248 5.11 50.24 -15.55
CA PRO A 248 4.74 48.97 -16.21
C PRO A 248 4.23 47.86 -15.25
N LEU A 249 3.87 46.70 -15.81
CA LEU A 249 3.48 45.44 -15.14
C LEU A 249 4.30 45.15 -13.87
N GLY A 250 3.65 45.09 -12.70
CA GLY A 250 4.28 44.65 -11.45
C GLY A 250 3.38 44.85 -10.25
N GLY A 251 2.79 43.77 -9.73
CA GLY A 251 1.96 43.83 -8.52
C GLY A 251 1.07 42.61 -8.29
N LEU A 252 1.60 41.39 -8.44
CA LEU A 252 0.94 40.14 -8.01
C LEU A 252 1.79 39.46 -6.92
N THR A 253 2.12 40.20 -5.86
CA THR A 253 2.85 39.65 -4.72
C THR A 253 1.88 39.02 -3.73
N THR A 254 1.46 37.78 -4.00
CA THR A 254 1.06 36.70 -3.04
C THR A 254 0.66 35.39 -3.74
N SER A 255 1.16 35.12 -4.96
CA SER A 255 0.89 33.85 -5.67
C SER A 255 2.12 32.92 -5.79
N GLY A 256 3.31 33.35 -5.35
CA GLY A 256 4.57 32.64 -5.56
C GLY A 256 4.78 31.39 -4.69
N GLU A 257 4.04 31.24 -3.59
CA GLU A 257 4.17 30.10 -2.66
C GLU A 257 2.95 29.16 -2.68
N LYS A 258 1.87 29.51 -3.37
CA LYS A 258 0.65 28.69 -3.41
C LYS A 258 0.86 27.48 -4.30
N LEU A 259 0.38 26.32 -3.84
CA LEU A 259 0.47 25.05 -4.55
C LEU A 259 -0.83 24.78 -5.30
N VAL A 260 -0.72 24.24 -6.52
CA VAL A 260 -1.87 23.89 -7.36
C VAL A 260 -2.78 22.92 -6.62
N PHE A 261 -2.24 21.85 -6.05
CA PHE A 261 -3.06 20.88 -5.33
C PHE A 261 -3.74 21.50 -4.10
N GLN A 262 -2.96 22.07 -3.18
CA GLN A 262 -3.46 22.57 -1.90
C GLN A 262 -4.44 23.74 -2.05
N ASN A 263 -4.23 24.62 -3.02
CA ASN A 263 -4.97 25.88 -3.11
C ASN A 263 -6.01 25.91 -4.24
N ILE A 264 -5.98 24.96 -5.18
CA ILE A 264 -6.94 24.89 -6.30
C ILE A 264 -7.71 23.58 -6.29
N ILE A 265 -7.01 22.44 -6.29
CA ILE A 265 -7.67 21.12 -6.46
C ILE A 265 -8.35 20.67 -5.17
N LEU A 266 -7.65 20.71 -4.03
CA LEU A 266 -8.19 20.25 -2.76
C LEU A 266 -9.48 20.97 -2.35
N PRO A 267 -9.62 22.31 -2.48
CA PRO A 267 -10.90 22.98 -2.19
C PRO A 267 -12.08 22.46 -3.04
N ILE A 268 -11.85 22.11 -4.31
CA ILE A 268 -12.89 21.51 -5.16
C ILE A 268 -13.26 20.12 -4.62
N LEU A 269 -12.26 19.29 -4.27
CA LEU A 269 -12.50 17.96 -3.69
C LEU A 269 -13.22 18.06 -2.34
N GLU A 270 -12.86 19.03 -1.49
CA GLU A 270 -13.52 19.30 -0.21
C GLU A 270 -15.00 19.65 -0.40
N ALA A 271 -15.29 20.52 -1.36
CA ALA A 271 -16.65 20.96 -1.62
C ALA A 271 -17.54 19.87 -2.23
N LYS A 272 -17.00 19.07 -3.17
CA LYS A 272 -17.79 18.19 -4.04
C LYS A 272 -17.67 16.70 -3.69
N CYS A 273 -16.53 16.27 -3.15
CA CYS A 273 -16.21 14.85 -2.98
C CYS A 273 -16.14 14.43 -1.51
N ASN A 274 -15.53 15.26 -0.66
CA ASN A 274 -15.24 14.89 0.73
C ASN A 274 -16.49 14.78 1.60
N LYS A 275 -17.69 15.13 1.12
CA LYS A 275 -18.95 14.82 1.84
C LYS A 275 -19.22 13.31 1.92
N CYS A 276 -18.68 12.52 0.99
CA CYS A 276 -18.86 11.07 0.91
C CYS A 276 -17.54 10.28 0.82
N HIS A 277 -16.40 10.96 0.66
CA HIS A 277 -15.06 10.38 0.50
C HIS A 277 -14.07 10.98 1.51
N ASN A 278 -14.39 10.85 2.80
CA ASN A 278 -13.60 11.36 3.92
C ASN A 278 -13.41 10.29 5.02
N GLU A 279 -12.76 10.66 6.13
CA GLU A 279 -12.44 9.75 7.22
C GLU A 279 -13.67 9.14 7.91
N GLU A 280 -14.73 9.93 8.06
CA GLU A 280 -15.96 9.52 8.74
C GLU A 280 -16.82 8.64 7.83
N LYS A 281 -16.81 8.95 6.53
CA LYS A 281 -17.61 8.33 5.48
C LYS A 281 -16.76 8.18 4.22
N SER A 282 -16.29 6.95 4.01
CA SER A 282 -15.44 6.56 2.88
C SER A 282 -16.25 5.65 1.94
N LYS A 283 -17.13 6.22 1.12
CA LYS A 283 -17.88 5.43 0.13
C LYS A 283 -16.90 4.86 -0.90
N GLY A 284 -17.07 3.58 -1.24
CA GLY A 284 -16.15 2.92 -2.16
C GLY A 284 -14.71 2.87 -1.65
N ASP A 285 -14.52 2.91 -0.32
CA ASP A 285 -13.22 2.99 0.37
C ASP A 285 -12.27 4.07 -0.18
N LEU A 286 -12.85 5.12 -0.76
CA LEU A 286 -12.15 6.20 -1.42
C LEU A 286 -12.11 7.41 -0.51
N ARG A 287 -10.90 7.91 -0.29
CA ARG A 287 -10.57 9.07 0.53
C ARG A 287 -9.96 10.15 -0.35
N MET A 288 -10.45 11.38 -0.24
CA MET A 288 -10.07 12.51 -1.10
C MET A 288 -9.67 13.76 -0.31
N ASP A 289 -9.53 13.63 1.00
CA ASP A 289 -9.16 14.69 1.93
C ASP A 289 -7.65 14.93 2.04
N THR A 290 -6.84 14.01 1.52
CA THR A 290 -5.40 14.21 1.35
C THR A 290 -4.98 13.84 -0.07
N TYR A 291 -3.85 14.40 -0.53
CA TYR A 291 -3.31 14.11 -1.85
C TYR A 291 -3.04 12.62 -2.05
N GLU A 292 -2.32 12.01 -1.11
CA GLU A 292 -1.87 10.63 -1.21
C GLU A 292 -3.05 9.67 -1.34
N LEU A 293 -4.08 9.86 -0.52
CA LEU A 293 -5.29 9.04 -0.54
C LEU A 293 -6.10 9.28 -1.82
N ALA A 294 -6.18 10.53 -2.28
CA ALA A 294 -6.87 10.88 -3.52
C ALA A 294 -6.22 10.24 -4.75
N ILE A 295 -4.89 10.11 -4.79
CA ILE A 295 -4.17 9.42 -5.87
C ILE A 295 -4.35 7.90 -5.76
N GLN A 296 -4.15 7.33 -4.56
CA GLN A 296 -4.20 5.88 -4.31
C GLN A 296 -5.53 5.27 -4.74
N GLY A 297 -6.63 5.96 -4.49
CA GLY A 297 -7.97 5.51 -4.83
C GLY A 297 -8.59 4.57 -3.81
N GLY A 298 -9.60 3.81 -4.23
CA GLY A 298 -10.45 3.02 -3.34
C GLY A 298 -10.78 1.65 -3.91
N GLU A 299 -11.97 1.13 -3.59
CA GLU A 299 -12.46 -0.20 -3.99
C GLU A 299 -12.41 -0.46 -5.50
N SER A 300 -12.52 0.58 -6.32
CA SER A 300 -12.54 0.48 -7.78
C SER A 300 -11.16 0.58 -8.44
N GLY A 301 -10.09 0.78 -7.66
CA GLY A 301 -8.72 0.92 -8.14
C GLY A 301 -8.18 2.34 -8.05
N ILE A 302 -7.09 2.60 -8.78
CA ILE A 302 -6.36 3.88 -8.76
C ILE A 302 -7.27 5.01 -9.24
N ASN A 303 -7.36 6.06 -8.43
CA ASN A 303 -8.33 7.12 -8.66
C ASN A 303 -7.84 8.21 -9.62
N PHE A 304 -6.57 8.60 -9.51
CA PHE A 304 -5.90 9.51 -10.44
C PHE A 304 -4.57 8.93 -10.92
N VAL A 305 -4.42 8.77 -12.23
CA VAL A 305 -3.19 8.27 -12.86
C VAL A 305 -2.46 9.45 -13.49
N ALA A 306 -1.31 9.82 -12.91
CA ALA A 306 -0.51 10.95 -13.35
C ALA A 306 -0.21 10.92 -14.87
N GLY A 307 -0.51 12.01 -15.57
CA GLY A 307 -0.33 12.16 -17.02
C GLY A 307 -1.38 11.43 -17.86
N LYS A 308 -2.32 10.70 -17.25
CA LYS A 308 -3.28 9.85 -17.96
C LYS A 308 -4.72 10.05 -17.49
N PRO A 309 -5.37 11.16 -17.90
CA PRO A 309 -6.76 11.44 -17.53
C PRO A 309 -7.73 10.32 -17.93
N ALA A 310 -7.54 9.73 -19.12
CA ALA A 310 -8.42 8.66 -19.62
C ALA A 310 -8.33 7.36 -18.80
N GLU A 311 -7.22 7.11 -18.10
CA GLU A 311 -7.04 5.94 -17.21
C GLU A 311 -7.43 6.26 -15.75
N SER A 312 -7.85 7.49 -15.45
CA SER A 312 -8.18 7.93 -14.08
C SER A 312 -9.67 7.74 -13.77
N LEU A 313 -10.00 6.93 -12.76
CA LEU A 313 -11.39 6.59 -12.44
C LEU A 313 -12.23 7.80 -12.04
N SER A 314 -11.68 8.74 -11.27
CA SER A 314 -12.40 9.97 -10.94
C SER A 314 -12.75 10.77 -12.20
N ILE A 315 -11.82 10.82 -13.16
CA ILE A 315 -12.05 11.51 -14.42
C ILE A 315 -13.15 10.81 -15.23
N GLN A 316 -13.12 9.48 -15.32
CA GLN A 316 -14.16 8.72 -15.99
C GLN A 316 -15.54 8.96 -15.34
N ARG A 317 -15.61 8.97 -14.00
CA ARG A 317 -16.87 9.13 -13.26
C ARG A 317 -17.49 10.52 -13.31
N ILE A 318 -16.69 11.59 -13.32
CA ILE A 318 -17.21 12.95 -13.53
C ILE A 318 -17.66 13.18 -15.00
N GLU A 319 -17.13 12.35 -15.91
CA GLU A 319 -17.47 12.12 -17.31
C GLU A 319 -18.91 11.71 -17.63
N LEU A 320 -19.47 10.93 -16.71
CA LEU A 320 -20.64 10.13 -16.99
C LEU A 320 -21.89 11.01 -17.09
N PRO A 321 -22.93 10.53 -17.80
CA PRO A 321 -24.24 11.13 -17.71
C PRO A 321 -24.71 11.20 -16.25
N ILE A 322 -25.39 12.27 -15.86
CA ILE A 322 -25.81 12.48 -14.46
C ILE A 322 -26.78 11.42 -13.94
N ASP A 323 -27.46 10.73 -14.85
CA ASP A 323 -28.39 9.63 -14.58
C ASP A 323 -27.70 8.26 -14.49
N ASP A 324 -26.39 8.18 -14.71
CA ASP A 324 -25.59 6.98 -14.53
C ASP A 324 -25.32 6.72 -13.03
N ASP A 325 -25.50 5.48 -12.60
CA ASP A 325 -25.31 5.07 -11.19
C ASP A 325 -23.85 5.23 -10.71
N GLU A 326 -22.88 5.24 -11.62
CA GLU A 326 -21.46 5.45 -11.32
C GLU A 326 -21.02 6.93 -11.42
N HIS A 327 -21.92 7.82 -11.85
CA HIS A 327 -21.64 9.25 -11.94
C HIS A 327 -21.31 9.84 -10.57
N MET A 328 -20.27 10.67 -10.54
CA MET A 328 -19.84 11.35 -9.32
C MET A 328 -19.68 12.85 -9.57
N PRO A 329 -20.16 13.73 -8.66
CA PRO A 329 -20.99 13.44 -7.49
C PRO A 329 -22.38 12.87 -7.87
N PRO A 330 -23.02 12.04 -7.01
CA PRO A 330 -24.31 11.44 -7.34
C PRO A 330 -25.41 12.46 -7.60
N ASP A 331 -26.45 12.06 -8.33
CA ASP A 331 -27.62 12.91 -8.58
C ASP A 331 -28.21 13.49 -7.27
N GLY A 332 -28.61 14.75 -7.32
CA GLY A 332 -29.09 15.51 -6.17
C GLY A 332 -27.99 15.97 -5.19
N LYS A 333 -26.70 15.82 -5.54
CA LYS A 333 -25.55 16.43 -4.82
C LYS A 333 -24.93 17.57 -5.62
N ASP A 334 -24.13 18.39 -4.92
CA ASP A 334 -23.45 19.53 -5.52
C ASP A 334 -22.49 19.05 -6.63
N GLN A 335 -22.85 19.31 -7.87
CA GLN A 335 -22.08 18.91 -9.05
C GLN A 335 -20.86 19.82 -9.26
N LEU A 336 -19.89 19.32 -10.03
CA LEU A 336 -18.80 20.14 -10.53
C LEU A 336 -19.31 21.09 -11.63
N THR A 337 -18.76 22.29 -11.70
CA THR A 337 -18.89 23.11 -12.91
C THR A 337 -18.00 22.55 -14.01
N THR A 338 -18.27 22.96 -15.26
CA THR A 338 -17.44 22.58 -16.40
C THR A 338 -15.98 23.00 -16.21
N GLU A 339 -15.74 24.16 -15.60
CA GLU A 339 -14.41 24.68 -15.31
C GLU A 339 -13.72 23.91 -14.17
N GLU A 340 -14.44 23.51 -13.12
CA GLU A 340 -13.89 22.68 -12.04
C GLU A 340 -13.48 21.28 -12.57
N ALA A 341 -14.33 20.65 -13.38
CA ALA A 341 -14.01 19.37 -14.02
C ALA A 341 -12.81 19.50 -14.96
N ALA A 342 -12.75 20.58 -15.75
CA ALA A 342 -11.61 20.88 -16.62
C ALA A 342 -10.31 21.10 -15.84
N LEU A 343 -10.37 21.74 -14.67
CA LEU A 343 -9.20 21.93 -13.79
C LEU A 343 -8.65 20.61 -13.26
N ILE A 344 -9.51 19.71 -12.77
CA ILE A 344 -9.08 18.40 -12.27
C ILE A 344 -8.46 17.58 -13.41
N ARG A 345 -9.09 17.57 -14.59
CA ARG A 345 -8.55 16.91 -15.79
C ARG A 345 -7.17 17.45 -16.16
N TRP A 346 -7.04 18.76 -16.25
CA TRP A 346 -5.78 19.41 -16.59
C TRP A 346 -4.68 19.11 -15.58
N TRP A 347 -5.00 19.10 -14.29
CA TRP A 347 -4.04 18.78 -13.23
C TRP A 347 -3.54 17.34 -13.37
N VAL A 348 -4.44 16.38 -13.60
CA VAL A 348 -4.06 14.98 -13.88
C VAL A 348 -3.18 14.89 -15.11
N GLN A 349 -3.57 15.55 -16.21
CA GLN A 349 -2.81 15.59 -17.46
C GLN A 349 -1.41 16.19 -17.27
N SER A 350 -1.28 17.16 -16.38
CA SER A 350 -0.02 17.85 -16.05
C SER A 350 0.86 17.05 -15.07
N GLY A 351 0.52 15.79 -14.81
CA GLY A 351 1.29 14.88 -13.96
C GLY A 351 0.79 14.76 -12.52
N ALA A 352 -0.40 15.30 -12.22
CA ALA A 352 -1.06 15.22 -10.92
C ALA A 352 -0.16 15.63 -9.74
N SER A 353 0.69 16.65 -9.90
CA SER A 353 1.70 16.99 -8.88
C SER A 353 1.08 17.62 -7.62
N ASN A 354 1.58 17.24 -6.45
CA ASN A 354 1.27 17.89 -5.16
C ASN A 354 2.16 19.12 -4.85
N THR A 355 3.29 19.28 -5.55
CA THR A 355 4.27 20.36 -5.30
C THR A 355 4.30 21.43 -6.39
N GLN A 356 3.51 21.30 -7.45
CA GLN A 356 3.46 22.31 -8.50
C GLN A 356 2.99 23.66 -7.95
N LYS A 357 3.76 24.71 -8.22
CA LYS A 357 3.41 26.08 -7.83
C LYS A 357 2.42 26.70 -8.79
N VAL A 358 1.46 27.47 -8.27
CA VAL A 358 0.46 28.20 -9.06
C VAL A 358 1.12 29.18 -10.04
N ALA A 359 2.23 29.82 -9.65
CA ALA A 359 2.96 30.76 -10.51
C ALA A 359 3.61 30.10 -11.75
N GLU A 360 3.86 28.80 -11.70
CA GLU A 360 4.49 28.02 -12.78
C GLU A 360 3.47 27.22 -13.59
N ALA A 361 2.21 27.19 -13.15
CA ALA A 361 1.14 26.44 -13.77
C ALA A 361 0.56 27.17 -14.98
N GLN A 362 0.44 26.44 -16.10
CA GLN A 362 -0.23 26.92 -17.31
C GLN A 362 -1.69 26.44 -17.32
N PHE A 363 -2.55 27.13 -16.58
CA PHE A 363 -3.98 26.81 -16.53
C PHE A 363 -4.66 27.06 -17.89
N PRO A 364 -5.63 26.21 -18.30
CA PRO A 364 -6.47 26.46 -19.46
C PRO A 364 -7.16 27.83 -19.40
N SER A 365 -7.36 28.50 -20.54
CA SER A 365 -7.94 29.85 -20.59
C SER A 365 -9.34 29.92 -19.97
N GLU A 366 -10.15 28.89 -20.17
CA GLU A 366 -11.50 28.78 -19.62
C GLU A 366 -11.53 28.69 -18.09
N THR A 367 -10.47 28.20 -17.44
CA THR A 367 -10.47 27.97 -16.00
C THR A 367 -9.87 29.13 -15.19
N GLN A 368 -9.30 30.14 -15.85
CA GLN A 368 -8.55 31.22 -15.18
C GLN A 368 -9.41 32.04 -14.21
N ALA A 369 -10.69 32.26 -14.53
CA ALA A 369 -11.62 32.96 -13.66
C ALA A 369 -11.89 32.16 -12.37
N THR A 370 -12.13 30.86 -12.50
CA THR A 370 -12.35 29.94 -11.38
C THR A 370 -11.11 29.82 -10.49
N VAL A 371 -9.92 29.71 -11.09
CA VAL A 371 -8.64 29.73 -10.35
C VAL A 371 -8.50 31.02 -9.53
N ALA A 372 -8.82 32.18 -10.12
CA ALA A 372 -8.74 33.45 -9.42
C ALA A 372 -9.75 33.56 -8.25
N ALA A 373 -10.93 32.96 -8.37
CA ALA A 373 -11.93 32.89 -7.31
C ALA A 373 -11.48 32.00 -6.14
N LEU A 374 -11.03 30.76 -6.45
CA LEU A 374 -10.51 29.81 -5.47
C LEU A 374 -9.33 30.37 -4.69
N LEU A 375 -8.41 31.09 -5.35
CA LEU A 375 -7.27 31.72 -4.70
C LEU A 375 -7.65 32.85 -3.73
N LYS A 376 -8.83 33.44 -3.88
CA LYS A 376 -9.39 34.47 -2.98
C LYS A 376 -10.21 33.87 -1.84
N GLY A 377 -10.37 32.55 -1.79
CA GLY A 377 -11.22 31.87 -0.79
C GLY A 377 -12.71 32.10 -1.02
N GLN A 378 -13.12 32.39 -2.25
CA GLN A 378 -14.53 32.44 -2.63
C GLN A 378 -14.87 31.12 -3.34
N PRO A 379 -15.77 30.29 -2.76
CA PRO A 379 -16.22 29.06 -3.40
C PRO A 379 -17.08 29.33 -4.64
#